data_AF-A4JFH9-F1
#
_entry.id   AF-A4JFH9-F1
#
_cell.length_a   1.000
_cell.length_b   1.000
_cell.length_c   1.000
_cell.angle_alpha   90.00
_cell.angle_beta   90.00
_cell.angle_gamma   90.00
#
_symmetry.space_group_name_H-M   'P 1'
#
loop_
_entity.id
_entity.type
_entity.pdbx_description
1 polymer ?
#
loop_
_entity_poly.entity_id
_entity_poly.type
_entity_poly.pdbx_seq_one_letter_code
_entity_poly.pdbx_strand_id
1 'polypeptide(L)'
;MALDVLDDLTALRDDTARFEAFYTTLRRRFHRACRFSAPWASEDEIEGTLTDTLIEVVLERRGRFAFDPSKSTLEEALAAYVLAAARNNLMNALSRRGLEIKLFDSVERLEALGEGVEARLAHERERPMTPEQEAHARERSRVMERCLQRLTALARQTLALALRGFTDQEILTRLGGASAVSVRRRIFDAKSRVADCASQTLGEPQ
;
A
#
# COMPACT_ATOMS: atom_id res chain seq x y z
N MET A 1 33.42 -5.39 -10.08
CA MET A 1 32.63 -4.33 -9.40
C MET A 1 31.54 -4.86 -8.46
N ALA A 2 31.48 -6.17 -8.12
CA ALA A 2 30.50 -6.68 -7.13
C ALA A 2 31.07 -6.85 -5.71
N LEU A 3 32.41 -6.83 -5.55
CA LEU A 3 33.08 -7.01 -4.27
C LEU A 3 32.98 -5.77 -3.35
N ASP A 4 33.01 -4.56 -3.91
CA ASP A 4 32.98 -3.29 -3.15
C ASP A 4 31.69 -3.07 -2.35
N VAL A 5 30.55 -3.38 -2.96
CA VAL A 5 29.23 -3.07 -2.37
C VAL A 5 28.95 -3.91 -1.13
N LEU A 6 29.52 -5.12 -1.03
CA LEU A 6 29.34 -6.01 0.11
C LEU A 6 30.11 -5.54 1.34
N ASP A 7 31.32 -5.02 1.14
CA ASP A 7 32.16 -4.48 2.21
C ASP A 7 31.57 -3.17 2.74
N ASP A 8 31.04 -2.33 1.84
CA ASP A 8 30.35 -1.08 2.18
C ASP A 8 29.06 -1.29 3.01
N LEU A 9 28.24 -2.29 2.66
CA LEU A 9 27.04 -2.64 3.44
C LEU A 9 27.40 -3.21 4.81
N THR A 10 28.49 -3.97 4.89
CA THR A 10 29.00 -4.53 6.14
C THR A 10 29.53 -3.43 7.06
N ALA A 11 30.28 -2.47 6.51
CA ALA A 11 30.77 -1.30 7.24
C ALA A 11 29.62 -0.42 7.76
N LEU A 12 28.57 -0.22 6.96
CA LEU A 12 27.37 0.50 7.41
C LEU A 12 26.67 -0.22 8.57
N ARG A 13 26.56 -1.55 8.52
CA ARG A 13 25.93 -2.36 9.57
C ARG A 13 26.73 -2.33 10.87
N ASP A 14 28.05 -2.39 10.78
CA ASP A 14 28.92 -2.51 11.94
C ASP A 14 29.13 -1.15 12.66
N ASP A 15 28.81 -0.03 12.00
CA ASP A 15 28.72 1.30 12.60
C ASP A 15 27.28 1.61 13.06
N THR A 16 26.99 1.24 14.31
CA THR A 16 25.65 1.39 14.93
C THR A 16 25.11 2.82 14.85
N ALA A 17 25.93 3.84 15.06
CA ALA A 17 25.48 5.23 15.10
C ALA A 17 25.12 5.72 13.69
N ARG A 18 25.95 5.40 12.69
CA ARG A 18 25.68 5.71 11.28
C ARG A 18 24.43 4.97 10.79
N PHE A 19 24.29 3.70 11.15
CA PHE A 19 23.13 2.90 10.81
C PHE A 19 21.84 3.45 11.43
N GLU A 20 21.85 3.83 12.71
CA GLU A 20 20.68 4.38 13.40
C GLU A 20 20.21 5.70 12.76
N ALA A 21 21.16 6.58 12.41
CA ALA A 21 20.86 7.83 11.71
C ALA A 21 20.27 7.59 10.31
N PHE A 22 20.83 6.61 9.58
CA PHE A 22 20.31 6.15 8.29
C PHE A 22 18.89 5.60 8.42
N TYR A 23 18.67 4.66 9.34
CA TYR A 23 17.38 4.02 9.59
C TYR A 23 16.30 5.04 9.99
N THR A 24 16.62 5.97 10.89
CA THR A 24 15.70 7.02 11.33
C THR A 24 15.25 7.92 10.18
N THR A 25 16.15 8.19 9.24
CA THR A 25 15.85 8.98 8.03
C THR A 25 15.01 8.18 7.05
N LEU A 26 15.37 6.92 6.83
CA LEU A 26 14.66 5.99 5.96
C LEU A 26 13.23 5.76 6.44
N ARG A 27 13.04 5.48 7.72
CA ARG A 27 11.75 5.27 8.37
C ARG A 27 10.83 6.47 8.21
N ARG A 28 11.31 7.69 8.48
CA ARG A 28 10.52 8.92 8.30
C ARG A 28 10.08 9.10 6.85
N ARG A 29 10.98 8.85 5.87
CA ARG A 29 10.66 8.93 4.44
C ARG A 29 9.64 7.89 4.02
N PHE A 30 9.81 6.64 4.46
CA PHE A 30 8.91 5.54 4.13
C PHE A 30 7.52 5.76 4.68
N HIS A 31 7.40 6.09 5.97
CA HIS A 31 6.11 6.41 6.59
C HIS A 31 5.40 7.52 5.86
N ARG A 32 6.10 8.63 5.54
CA ARG A 32 5.50 9.74 4.77
C ARG A 32 4.99 9.30 3.40
N ALA A 33 5.76 8.48 2.68
CA ALA A 33 5.36 7.93 1.38
C ALA A 33 4.12 7.04 1.50
N CYS A 34 4.11 6.11 2.47
CA CYS A 34 3.00 5.20 2.71
C CYS A 34 1.72 5.92 3.12
N ARG A 35 1.79 7.03 3.86
CA ARG A 35 0.58 7.82 4.17
C ARG A 35 -0.09 8.40 2.93
N PHE A 36 0.65 8.61 1.85
CA PHE A 36 0.09 9.07 0.58
C PHE A 36 -0.37 7.90 -0.30
N SER A 37 0.45 6.86 -0.47
CA SER A 37 0.18 5.77 -1.41
C SER A 37 -0.62 4.59 -0.85
N ALA A 38 -0.59 4.40 0.46
CA ALA A 38 -1.26 3.32 1.19
C ALA A 38 -1.83 3.81 2.53
N PRO A 39 -2.72 4.83 2.55
CA PRO A 39 -3.28 5.41 3.78
C PRO A 39 -4.09 4.42 4.64
N TRP A 40 -4.39 3.24 4.09
CA TRP A 40 -5.10 2.16 4.75
C TRP A 40 -4.19 1.14 5.44
N ALA A 41 -2.87 1.17 5.23
CA ALA A 41 -1.94 0.28 5.93
C ALA A 41 -1.84 0.68 7.41
N SER A 42 -1.84 -0.30 8.32
CA SER A 42 -1.57 -0.04 9.74
C SER A 42 -0.11 0.37 9.97
N GLU A 43 0.16 1.03 11.11
CA GLU A 43 1.54 1.44 11.44
C GLU A 43 2.47 0.24 11.59
N ASP A 44 1.96 -0.84 12.19
CA ASP A 44 2.71 -2.08 12.38
C ASP A 44 3.06 -2.75 11.05
N GLU A 45 2.18 -2.70 10.05
CA GLU A 45 2.47 -3.21 8.71
C GLU A 45 3.53 -2.39 7.99
N ILE A 46 3.45 -1.05 8.12
CA ILE A 46 4.42 -0.14 7.52
C ILE A 46 5.80 -0.37 8.16
N GLU A 47 5.87 -0.42 9.48
CA GLU A 47 7.13 -0.61 10.21
C GLU A 47 7.70 -2.02 9.99
N GLY A 48 6.85 -3.05 10.08
CA GLY A 48 7.23 -4.44 9.84
C GLY A 48 7.78 -4.64 8.43
N THR A 49 7.09 -4.15 7.41
CA THR A 49 7.55 -4.29 6.02
C THR A 49 8.88 -3.58 5.77
N LEU A 50 9.07 -2.40 6.34
CA LEU A 50 10.34 -1.68 6.23
C LEU A 50 11.47 -2.47 6.88
N THR A 51 11.23 -2.98 8.09
CA THR A 51 12.18 -3.75 8.87
C THR A 51 12.57 -5.03 8.14
N ASP A 52 11.59 -5.81 7.67
CA ASP A 52 11.82 -7.06 6.95
C ASP A 52 12.60 -6.82 5.65
N THR A 53 12.25 -5.76 4.90
CA THR A 53 12.97 -5.42 3.66
C THR A 53 14.40 -4.99 3.95
N LEU A 54 14.63 -4.25 5.04
CA LEU A 54 15.97 -3.85 5.44
C LEU A 54 16.82 -5.06 5.84
N ILE A 55 16.23 -6.00 6.60
CA ILE A 55 16.86 -7.27 6.97
C ILE A 55 17.20 -8.06 5.70
N GLU A 56 16.26 -8.22 4.78
CA GLU A 56 16.45 -8.94 3.52
C GLU A 56 17.63 -8.36 2.72
N VAL A 57 17.67 -7.04 2.56
CA VAL A 57 18.66 -6.35 1.71
C VAL A 57 20.03 -6.24 2.39
N VAL A 58 20.09 -5.86 3.66
CA VAL A 58 21.34 -5.52 4.38
C VAL A 58 21.91 -6.75 5.10
N LEU A 59 21.06 -7.55 5.76
CA LEU A 59 21.52 -8.68 6.59
C LEU A 59 21.54 -9.99 5.82
N GLU A 60 20.48 -10.31 5.09
CA GLU A 60 20.36 -11.56 4.33
C GLU A 60 20.98 -11.46 2.92
N ARG A 61 21.33 -10.25 2.48
CA ARG A 61 21.93 -9.95 1.17
C ARG A 61 21.09 -10.48 0.00
N ARG A 62 19.78 -10.50 0.19
CA ARG A 62 18.80 -10.90 -0.82
C ARG A 62 18.37 -9.65 -1.59
N GLY A 63 18.64 -9.64 -2.89
CA GLY A 63 18.35 -8.51 -3.78
C GLY A 63 19.40 -8.31 -4.87
N ARG A 64 19.20 -7.28 -5.69
CA ARG A 64 20.12 -6.88 -6.77
C ARG A 64 20.60 -5.44 -6.58
N PHE A 65 20.86 -5.06 -5.33
CA PHE A 65 21.35 -3.72 -5.01
C PHE A 65 22.71 -3.50 -5.70
N ALA A 66 22.77 -2.44 -6.50
CA ALA A 66 23.98 -1.98 -7.15
C ALA A 66 24.04 -0.46 -7.03
N PHE A 67 25.26 0.05 -6.88
CA PHE A 67 25.52 1.44 -6.57
C PHE A 67 26.64 1.97 -7.48
N ASP A 68 26.52 3.22 -7.88
CA ASP A 68 27.49 3.95 -8.69
C ASP A 68 27.95 5.19 -7.90
N PRO A 69 29.19 5.19 -7.35
CA PRO A 69 29.68 6.27 -6.50
C PRO A 69 29.86 7.60 -7.22
N SER A 70 29.83 7.61 -8.55
CA SER A 70 29.87 8.86 -9.33
C SER A 70 28.53 9.61 -9.33
N LYS A 71 27.42 8.97 -8.93
CA LYS A 71 26.05 9.52 -9.07
C LYS A 71 25.38 9.86 -7.74
N SER A 72 25.69 9.16 -6.66
CA SER A 72 25.10 9.40 -5.35
C SER A 72 26.00 8.90 -4.24
N THR A 73 25.61 9.11 -2.98
CA THR A 73 26.21 8.37 -1.86
C THR A 73 25.60 6.95 -1.77
N LEU A 74 26.31 6.05 -1.09
CA LEU A 74 25.84 4.69 -0.83
C LEU A 74 24.49 4.71 -0.11
N GLU A 75 24.38 5.51 0.96
CA GLU A 75 23.17 5.62 1.78
C GLU A 75 21.99 6.19 0.99
N GLU A 76 22.21 7.14 0.09
CA GLU A 76 21.14 7.65 -0.76
C GLU A 76 20.65 6.59 -1.76
N ALA A 77 21.57 5.87 -2.41
CA ALA A 77 21.24 4.78 -3.31
C ALA A 77 20.53 3.64 -2.58
N LEU A 78 21.05 3.25 -1.41
CA LEU A 78 20.47 2.20 -0.57
C LEU A 78 19.11 2.60 -0.05
N ALA A 79 18.93 3.84 0.41
CA ALA A 79 17.64 4.34 0.83
C ALA A 79 16.62 4.29 -0.31
N ALA A 80 17.00 4.75 -1.51
CA ALA A 80 16.11 4.70 -2.67
C ALA A 80 15.71 3.26 -3.02
N TYR A 81 16.67 2.35 -3.02
CA TYR A 81 16.45 0.92 -3.29
C TYR A 81 15.52 0.28 -2.25
N VAL A 82 15.83 0.44 -0.96
CA VAL A 82 15.02 -0.13 0.14
C VAL A 82 13.62 0.48 0.17
N LEU A 83 13.46 1.78 -0.07
CA LEU A 83 12.14 2.41 -0.14
C LEU A 83 11.30 1.83 -1.29
N ALA A 84 11.91 1.61 -2.46
CA ALA A 84 11.22 1.03 -3.60
C ALA A 84 10.82 -0.43 -3.33
N ALA A 85 11.75 -1.24 -2.80
CA ALA A 85 11.51 -2.62 -2.44
C ALA A 85 10.43 -2.75 -1.35
N ALA A 86 10.54 -2.00 -0.26
CA ALA A 86 9.60 -2.02 0.86
C ALA A 86 8.21 -1.57 0.43
N ARG A 87 8.12 -0.56 -0.44
CA ARG A 87 6.84 -0.14 -1.02
C ARG A 87 6.22 -1.25 -1.85
N ASN A 88 7.00 -1.90 -2.72
CA ASN A 88 6.49 -3.00 -3.53
C ASN A 88 6.04 -4.18 -2.66
N ASN A 89 6.83 -4.55 -1.65
CA ASN A 89 6.48 -5.59 -0.68
C ASN A 89 5.19 -5.26 0.08
N LEU A 90 5.07 -4.02 0.58
CA LEU A 90 3.87 -3.56 1.28
C LEU A 90 2.65 -3.62 0.35
N MET A 91 2.78 -3.08 -0.87
CA MET A 91 1.69 -3.09 -1.84
C MET A 91 1.32 -4.52 -2.27
N ASN A 92 2.28 -5.43 -2.36
CA ASN A 92 2.04 -6.84 -2.65
C ASN A 92 1.35 -7.55 -1.49
N ALA A 93 1.77 -7.32 -0.24
CA ALA A 93 1.14 -7.87 0.94
C ALA A 93 -0.30 -7.36 1.10
N LEU A 94 -0.50 -6.04 0.96
CA LEU A 94 -1.84 -5.42 0.97
C LEU A 94 -2.68 -5.89 -0.20
N SER A 95 -2.09 -6.10 -1.38
CA SER A 95 -2.78 -6.67 -2.53
C SER A 95 -3.16 -8.12 -2.28
N ARG A 96 -2.32 -8.94 -1.65
CA ARG A 96 -2.64 -10.32 -1.28
C ARG A 96 -3.75 -10.38 -0.25
N ARG A 97 -3.76 -9.51 0.75
CA ARG A 97 -4.88 -9.38 1.71
C ARG A 97 -6.16 -8.85 1.05
N GLY A 98 -6.03 -7.87 0.17
CA GLY A 98 -7.13 -7.34 -0.62
C GLY A 98 -7.65 -8.32 -1.68
N LEU A 99 -6.77 -9.20 -2.18
CA LEU A 99 -7.11 -10.35 -3.00
C LEU A 99 -7.71 -11.45 -2.14
N GLU A 100 -7.28 -11.75 -0.92
CA GLU A 100 -7.95 -12.73 -0.05
C GLU A 100 -9.40 -12.32 0.24
N ILE A 101 -9.68 -11.02 0.37
CA ILE A 101 -11.05 -10.49 0.54
C ILE A 101 -11.82 -10.42 -0.80
N LYS A 102 -11.14 -10.26 -1.94
CA LYS A 102 -11.77 -10.26 -3.28
C LYS A 102 -11.89 -11.66 -3.90
N LEU A 103 -11.02 -12.60 -3.57
CA LEU A 103 -10.90 -13.95 -4.13
C LEU A 103 -12.13 -14.78 -3.77
N PHE A 104 -12.79 -14.51 -2.64
CA PHE A 104 -14.07 -15.14 -2.35
C PHE A 104 -15.22 -14.69 -3.27
N ASP A 105 -15.14 -13.51 -3.90
CA ASP A 105 -16.16 -12.99 -4.84
C ASP A 105 -15.69 -13.00 -6.31
N SER A 106 -14.38 -13.14 -6.56
CA SER A 106 -13.77 -12.97 -7.89
C SER A 106 -13.13 -14.23 -8.46
N VAL A 107 -12.94 -15.33 -7.70
CA VAL A 107 -12.40 -16.58 -8.26
C VAL A 107 -13.35 -17.17 -9.30
N GLU A 108 -14.67 -17.19 -9.03
CA GLU A 108 -15.68 -17.63 -10.01
C GLU A 108 -15.74 -16.74 -11.28
N ARG A 109 -15.26 -15.49 -11.23
CA ARG A 109 -15.24 -14.58 -12.39
C ARG A 109 -13.88 -14.51 -13.10
N LEU A 110 -12.77 -14.78 -12.41
CA LEU A 110 -11.42 -14.78 -12.97
C LEU A 110 -11.09 -16.10 -13.67
N GLU A 111 -11.65 -17.22 -13.21
CA GLU A 111 -11.60 -18.50 -13.94
C GLU A 111 -12.23 -18.38 -15.35
N ALA A 112 -13.14 -17.42 -15.55
CA ALA A 112 -13.78 -17.17 -16.84
C ALA A 112 -12.94 -16.29 -17.81
N LEU A 113 -11.86 -15.64 -17.37
CA LEU A 113 -11.15 -14.62 -18.17
C LEU A 113 -9.74 -15.02 -18.66
N GLY A 114 -9.27 -16.24 -18.37
CA GLY A 114 -8.08 -16.84 -18.98
C GLY A 114 -6.71 -16.27 -18.56
N GLU A 115 -5.66 -17.04 -18.81
CA GLU A 115 -4.27 -16.72 -18.45
C GLU A 115 -3.72 -15.51 -19.25
N GLY A 116 -3.16 -14.50 -18.55
CA GLY A 116 -2.44 -13.37 -19.17
C GLY A 116 -2.75 -11.98 -18.62
N VAL A 117 -3.79 -11.83 -17.78
CA VAL A 117 -4.18 -10.54 -17.19
C VAL A 117 -3.13 -10.00 -16.21
N GLU A 118 -2.46 -10.90 -15.48
CA GLU A 118 -1.53 -10.55 -14.40
C GLU A 118 -0.24 -9.89 -14.92
N ALA A 119 0.27 -10.34 -16.07
CA ALA A 119 1.42 -9.74 -16.73
C ALA A 119 1.11 -8.34 -17.30
N ARG A 120 -0.12 -8.10 -17.79
CA ARG A 120 -0.56 -6.77 -18.26
C ARG A 120 -0.72 -5.78 -17.10
N LEU A 121 -1.27 -6.24 -15.98
CA LEU A 121 -1.42 -5.40 -14.78
C LEU A 121 -0.07 -5.04 -14.15
N ALA A 122 0.93 -5.93 -14.22
CA ALA A 122 2.29 -5.63 -13.77
C ALA A 122 2.94 -4.51 -14.61
N HIS A 123 2.76 -4.54 -15.93
CA HIS A 123 3.33 -3.54 -16.85
C HIS A 123 2.73 -2.14 -16.68
N GLU A 124 1.43 -2.04 -16.39
CA GLU A 124 0.75 -0.76 -16.12
C GLU A 124 1.22 -0.09 -14.80
N ARG A 125 1.66 -0.87 -13.81
CA ARG A 125 2.13 -0.35 -12.50
C ARG A 125 3.49 0.35 -12.56
N GLU A 126 4.31 0.05 -13.56
CA GLU A 126 5.67 0.58 -13.71
C GLU A 126 5.72 1.92 -14.48
N ARG A 127 4.62 2.33 -15.13
CA ARG A 127 4.57 3.61 -15.84
C ARG A 127 4.25 4.76 -14.88
N PRO A 128 5.06 5.84 -14.86
CA PRO A 128 4.68 7.06 -14.16
C PRO A 128 3.40 7.61 -14.77
N MET A 129 2.46 8.03 -13.92
CA MET A 129 1.20 8.64 -14.38
C MET A 129 1.50 9.90 -15.18
N THR A 130 0.79 10.07 -16.29
CA THR A 130 0.79 11.34 -17.02
C THR A 130 0.15 12.45 -16.17
N PRO A 131 0.48 13.73 -16.41
CA PRO A 131 -0.14 14.85 -15.67
C PRO A 131 -1.68 14.85 -15.74
N GLU A 132 -2.24 14.39 -16.86
CA GLU A 132 -3.68 14.23 -17.05
C GLU A 132 -4.26 13.10 -16.18
N GLN A 133 -3.57 11.96 -16.10
CA GLN A 133 -3.93 10.87 -15.18
C GLN A 133 -3.83 11.29 -13.72
N GLU A 134 -2.83 12.08 -13.34
CA GLU A 134 -2.74 12.66 -12.00
C GLU A 134 -3.90 13.61 -11.70
N ALA A 135 -4.26 14.48 -12.65
CA ALA A 135 -5.39 15.40 -12.50
C ALA A 135 -6.71 14.63 -12.31
N HIS A 136 -6.95 13.60 -13.14
CA HIS A 136 -8.10 12.70 -13.00
C HIS A 136 -8.08 11.90 -11.68
N ALA A 137 -6.91 11.48 -11.20
CA ALA A 137 -6.79 10.80 -9.91
C ALA A 137 -7.12 11.75 -8.74
N ARG A 138 -6.64 13.00 -8.79
CA ARG A 138 -6.94 14.03 -7.79
C ARG A 138 -8.44 14.36 -7.77
N GLU A 139 -9.08 14.48 -8.93
CA GLU A 139 -10.51 14.75 -8.99
C GLU A 139 -11.34 13.57 -8.45
N ARG A 140 -11.01 12.33 -8.85
CA ARG A 140 -11.64 11.12 -8.31
C ARG A 140 -11.50 11.04 -6.79
N SER A 141 -10.32 11.35 -6.25
CA SER A 141 -10.09 11.39 -4.79
C SER A 141 -10.95 12.44 -4.10
N ARG A 142 -11.07 13.64 -4.67
CA ARG A 142 -11.94 14.71 -4.14
C ARG A 142 -13.42 14.35 -4.16
N VAL A 143 -13.90 13.71 -5.23
CA VAL A 143 -15.27 13.20 -5.30
C VAL A 143 -15.49 12.12 -4.24
N MET A 144 -14.57 11.16 -4.14
CA MET A 144 -14.65 10.08 -3.17
C MET A 144 -14.70 10.62 -1.72
N GLU A 145 -13.86 11.60 -1.40
CA GLU A 145 -13.85 12.25 -0.09
C GLU A 145 -15.20 12.93 0.23
N ARG A 146 -15.75 13.70 -0.72
CA ARG A 146 -17.08 14.31 -0.59
C ARG A 146 -18.17 13.27 -0.38
N CYS A 147 -18.12 12.15 -1.11
CA CYS A 147 -19.10 11.09 -0.98
C CYS A 147 -19.00 10.35 0.37
N LEU A 148 -17.78 10.11 0.86
CA LEU A 148 -17.55 9.54 2.21
C LEU A 148 -18.05 10.48 3.30
N GLN A 149 -17.99 11.80 3.10
CA GLN A 149 -18.52 12.77 4.05
C GLN A 149 -20.05 12.71 4.21
N ARG A 150 -20.78 12.20 3.21
CA ARG A 150 -22.25 11.99 3.27
C ARG A 150 -22.65 10.79 4.13
N LEU A 151 -21.71 9.92 4.49
CA LEU A 151 -21.98 8.81 5.40
C LEU A 151 -22.07 9.29 6.84
N THR A 152 -22.88 8.61 7.65
CA THR A 152 -22.87 8.79 9.11
C THR A 152 -21.49 8.46 9.68
N ALA A 153 -21.16 9.03 10.85
CA ALA A 153 -19.87 8.78 11.50
C ALA A 153 -19.60 7.28 11.71
N LEU A 154 -20.63 6.54 12.16
CA LEU A 154 -20.55 5.10 12.37
C LEU A 154 -20.35 4.34 11.05
N ALA A 155 -21.08 4.67 9.98
CA ALA A 155 -20.92 4.01 8.68
C ALA A 155 -19.54 4.27 8.08
N ARG A 156 -19.00 5.48 8.25
CA ARG A 156 -17.66 5.87 7.80
C ARG A 156 -16.57 5.12 8.55
N GLN A 157 -16.67 5.01 9.87
CA GLN A 157 -15.76 4.22 10.69
C GLN A 157 -15.83 2.73 10.35
N THR A 158 -17.03 2.20 10.16
CA THR A 158 -17.25 0.79 9.78
C THR A 158 -16.61 0.51 8.41
N LEU A 159 -16.86 1.36 7.41
CA LEU A 159 -16.27 1.25 6.07
C LEU A 159 -14.74 1.40 6.10
N ALA A 160 -14.22 2.34 6.90
CA ALA A 160 -12.78 2.52 7.04
C ALA A 160 -12.09 1.29 7.64
N LEU A 161 -12.69 0.64 8.64
CA LEU A 161 -12.15 -0.60 9.19
C LEU A 161 -12.25 -1.76 8.18
N ALA A 162 -13.33 -1.86 7.43
CA ALA A 162 -13.46 -2.87 6.39
C ALA A 162 -12.40 -2.69 5.29
N LEU A 163 -12.10 -1.45 4.89
CA LEU A 163 -11.03 -1.13 3.94
C LEU A 163 -9.62 -1.45 4.47
N ARG A 164 -9.44 -1.47 5.79
CA ARG A 164 -8.21 -1.92 6.48
C ARG A 164 -8.14 -3.44 6.65
N GLY A 165 -9.12 -4.17 6.14
CA GLY A 165 -9.15 -5.64 6.18
C GLY A 165 -9.60 -6.24 7.51
N PHE A 166 -10.26 -5.46 8.39
CA PHE A 166 -10.88 -6.02 9.58
C PHE A 166 -12.10 -6.88 9.20
N THR A 167 -12.22 -8.02 9.85
CA THR A 167 -13.38 -8.91 9.73
C THR A 167 -14.63 -8.28 10.36
N ASP A 168 -15.81 -8.73 9.93
CA ASP A 168 -17.08 -8.25 10.50
C ASP A 168 -17.12 -8.38 12.03
N GLN A 169 -16.48 -9.42 12.57
CA GLN A 169 -16.40 -9.68 14.00
C GLN A 169 -15.46 -8.71 14.73
N GLU A 170 -14.29 -8.42 14.18
CA GLU A 170 -13.35 -7.45 14.78
C GLU A 170 -13.93 -6.02 14.75
N ILE A 171 -14.65 -5.67 13.69
CA ILE A 171 -15.34 -4.39 13.57
C ILE A 171 -16.46 -4.28 14.59
N LEU A 172 -17.24 -5.35 14.78
CA LEU A 172 -18.29 -5.44 15.80
C LEU A 172 -17.70 -5.21 17.20
N THR A 173 -16.60 -5.89 17.54
CA THR A 173 -15.93 -5.76 18.83
C THR A 173 -15.44 -4.34 19.09
N ARG A 174 -14.98 -3.62 18.06
CA ARG A 174 -14.41 -2.26 18.21
C ARG A 174 -15.45 -1.15 18.23
N LEU A 175 -16.44 -1.21 17.37
CA LEU A 175 -17.43 -0.14 17.20
C LEU A 175 -18.70 -0.37 18.02
N GLY A 176 -18.86 -1.59 18.56
CA GLY A 176 -20.12 -2.03 19.14
C GLY A 176 -21.17 -2.26 18.06
N GLY A 177 -22.13 -3.13 18.37
CA GLY A 177 -23.24 -3.42 17.48
C GLY A 177 -24.02 -4.64 17.94
N ALA A 178 -25.11 -4.91 17.23
CA ALA A 178 -25.98 -6.04 17.56
C ALA A 178 -25.43 -7.39 17.01
N SER A 179 -24.74 -7.39 15.87
CA SER A 179 -24.19 -8.60 15.24
C SER A 179 -23.23 -8.32 14.09
N ALA A 180 -22.40 -9.31 13.71
CA ALA A 180 -21.53 -9.27 12.53
C ALA A 180 -22.33 -9.08 11.23
N VAL A 181 -23.54 -9.64 11.16
CA VAL A 181 -24.46 -9.45 10.02
C VAL A 181 -24.87 -7.98 9.88
N SER A 182 -25.12 -7.29 11.01
CA SER A 182 -25.42 -5.85 11.02
C SER A 182 -24.24 -5.02 10.50
N VAL A 183 -23.01 -5.40 10.87
CA VAL A 183 -21.78 -4.77 10.36
C VAL A 183 -21.67 -4.96 8.85
N ARG A 184 -21.83 -6.19 8.35
CA ARG A 184 -21.78 -6.50 6.92
C ARG A 184 -22.79 -5.69 6.11
N ARG A 185 -24.04 -5.62 6.58
CA ARG A 185 -25.09 -4.81 5.95
C ARG A 185 -24.71 -3.33 5.92
N ARG A 186 -24.17 -2.80 7.03
CA ARG A 186 -23.72 -1.40 7.09
C ARG A 186 -22.57 -1.12 6.13
N ILE A 187 -21.64 -2.06 5.96
CA ILE A 187 -20.56 -1.96 4.96
C ILE A 187 -21.15 -1.91 3.56
N PHE A 188 -22.08 -2.82 3.24
CA PHE A 188 -22.75 -2.86 1.95
C PHE A 188 -23.50 -1.54 1.66
N ASP A 189 -24.34 -1.09 2.59
CA ASP A 189 -25.11 0.16 2.44
C ASP A 189 -24.19 1.37 2.28
N ALA A 190 -23.07 1.41 3.01
CA ALA A 190 -22.08 2.48 2.89
C ALA A 190 -21.38 2.46 1.53
N LYS A 191 -20.99 1.27 1.03
CA LYS A 191 -20.38 1.12 -0.31
C LYS A 191 -21.33 1.58 -1.40
N SER A 192 -22.59 1.12 -1.38
CA SER A 192 -23.59 1.49 -2.39
C SER A 192 -23.83 2.99 -2.42
N ARG A 193 -24.03 3.63 -1.25
CA ARG A 193 -24.23 5.09 -1.17
C ARG A 193 -23.04 5.90 -1.70
N VAL A 194 -21.82 5.43 -1.45
CA VAL A 194 -20.61 6.08 -1.95
C VAL A 194 -20.48 5.89 -3.46
N ALA A 195 -20.78 4.69 -3.97
CA ALA A 195 -20.77 4.39 -5.40
C ALA A 195 -21.80 5.23 -6.16
N ASP A 196 -23.04 5.30 -5.67
CA ASP A 196 -24.12 6.09 -6.26
C ASP A 196 -23.79 7.59 -6.26
N CYS A 197 -23.18 8.09 -5.18
CA CYS A 197 -22.72 9.47 -5.10
C CYS A 197 -21.60 9.75 -6.12
N ALA A 198 -20.64 8.82 -6.25
CA ALA A 198 -19.53 8.98 -7.18
C ALA A 198 -19.99 8.91 -8.63
N SER A 199 -20.90 8.00 -8.99
CA SER A 199 -21.44 7.88 -10.36
C SER A 199 -22.22 9.13 -10.76
N GLN A 200 -23.04 9.68 -9.87
CA GLN A 200 -23.77 10.93 -10.12
C GLN A 200 -22.85 12.15 -10.27
N THR A 201 -21.69 12.15 -9.57
CA THR A 201 -20.78 13.31 -9.57
C THR A 201 -19.77 13.26 -10.71
N LEU A 202 -19.32 12.07 -11.08
CA LEU A 202 -18.34 11.89 -12.16
C LEU A 202 -19.00 11.78 -13.54
N GLY A 203 -20.29 11.44 -13.61
CA GLY A 203 -20.99 11.18 -14.87
C GLY A 203 -20.45 9.93 -15.58
N GLU A 204 -21.31 9.23 -16.32
CA GLU A 204 -20.86 8.12 -17.16
C GLU A 204 -19.82 8.62 -18.18
N PRO A 205 -18.76 7.84 -18.46
CA PRO A 205 -17.98 8.07 -19.67
C PRO A 205 -18.92 7.91 -20.87
N GLN A 206 -19.12 9.00 -21.62
CA GLN A 206 -19.52 8.89 -23.03
C GLN A 206 -18.31 8.46 -23.85
#